data_AF-A0A2T4WWS2-F1
#
_entry.id   AF-A0A2T4WWS2-F1
#
_cell.length_a   1.000
_cell.length_b   1.000
_cell.length_c   1.000
_cell.angle_alpha   90.00
_cell.angle_beta   90.00
_cell.angle_gamma   90.00
#
_symmetry.space_group_name_H-M   'P 1'
#
loop_
_entity.id
_entity.type
_entity.pdbx_description
1 polymer ?
#
loop_
_entity_poly.entity_id
_entity_poly.type
_entity_poly.pdbx_seq_one_letter_code
_entity_poly.pdbx_strand_id
1 'polypeptide(L)'
;MNSLINFAYGFCSTDCALQGIQLSGGPTNLVGGTYSQSFLVSYAFSPATGTLDVTAAGVAVSASIATSPQVVTLTGLPANGQSVDVTASFSSNSTCNASITNLYQAPEFCNNDDVCSALDITNKINGAAVSCNNIGATAQMGEPKPNSVGCYVQNGWCDNAATQTVWFKFTTPASGSIDLDFTSPIDLQMALWEANDCHRCSAAIPGCW
;
A
#
# COMPACT_ATOMS: atom_id res chain seq x y z
N MET A 1 42.01 -9.21 -57.35
CA MET A 1 41.68 -8.18 -56.33
C MET A 1 40.46 -8.68 -55.58
N ASN A 2 40.55 -8.59 -54.25
CA ASN A 2 39.87 -9.47 -53.30
C ASN A 2 38.36 -9.29 -53.29
N SER A 3 37.62 -10.38 -53.41
CA SER A 3 36.24 -10.44 -52.93
C SER A 3 36.27 -10.30 -51.41
N LEU A 4 35.84 -9.15 -50.90
CA LEU A 4 35.59 -8.93 -49.48
C LEU A 4 34.10 -9.15 -49.22
N ILE A 5 33.70 -10.41 -49.03
CA ILE A 5 32.38 -10.70 -48.48
C ILE A 5 32.49 -10.49 -46.96
N ASN A 6 31.77 -9.50 -46.45
CA ASN A 6 31.64 -9.25 -45.02
C ASN A 6 30.40 -10.00 -44.50
N PHE A 7 30.60 -10.97 -43.61
CA PHE A 7 29.51 -11.57 -42.85
C PHE A 7 29.47 -10.87 -41.49
N ALA A 8 28.43 -10.07 -41.26
CA ALA A 8 28.09 -9.61 -39.92
C ALA A 8 27.05 -10.58 -39.35
N TYR A 9 27.33 -11.19 -38.20
CA TYR A 9 26.29 -11.81 -37.40
C TYR A 9 25.40 -10.68 -36.87
N GLY A 10 24.19 -10.57 -37.39
CA GLY A 10 23.13 -9.88 -36.65
C GLY A 10 22.81 -10.77 -35.47
N PHE A 11 23.16 -10.37 -34.24
CA PHE A 11 22.63 -11.03 -33.06
C PHE A 11 21.11 -10.82 -33.02
N CYS A 12 20.35 -11.69 -33.66
CA CYS A 12 19.04 -12.02 -33.12
C CYS A 12 19.34 -12.82 -31.86
N SER A 13 19.55 -12.14 -30.73
CA SER A 13 19.74 -12.81 -29.44
C SER A 13 18.57 -13.76 -29.23
N THR A 14 18.81 -15.07 -29.25
CA THR A 14 17.80 -16.09 -28.92
C THR A 14 17.84 -16.47 -27.45
N ASP A 15 18.77 -15.88 -26.70
CA ASP A 15 18.83 -16.05 -25.26
C ASP A 15 17.59 -15.40 -24.65
N CYS A 16 17.05 -16.07 -23.63
CA CYS A 16 15.94 -15.53 -22.89
C CYS A 16 16.31 -14.14 -22.34
N ALA A 17 15.33 -13.24 -22.34
CA ALA A 17 15.51 -11.89 -21.88
C ALA A 17 14.32 -11.46 -21.05
N LEU A 18 14.54 -11.10 -19.77
CA LEU A 18 13.58 -10.36 -18.97
C LEU A 18 13.81 -8.87 -19.21
N GLN A 19 12.88 -8.25 -19.94
CA GLN A 19 13.01 -6.89 -20.47
C GLN A 19 12.54 -5.82 -19.47
N GLY A 20 11.62 -6.16 -18.58
CA GLY A 20 11.13 -5.23 -17.58
C GLY A 20 10.15 -5.83 -16.58
N ILE A 21 10.09 -5.20 -15.42
CA ILE A 21 9.12 -5.49 -14.34
C ILE A 21 8.50 -4.14 -13.96
N GLN A 22 7.17 -4.06 -13.98
CA GLN A 22 6.43 -2.85 -13.63
C GLN A 22 5.24 -3.21 -12.73
N LEU A 23 4.70 -2.22 -12.02
CA LEU A 23 3.43 -2.39 -11.31
C LEU A 23 2.29 -2.53 -12.31
N SER A 24 1.36 -3.44 -12.00
CA SER A 24 0.09 -3.58 -12.71
C SER A 24 -1.04 -3.17 -11.76
N GLY A 25 -1.28 -1.86 -11.64
CA GLY A 25 -2.24 -1.32 -10.67
C GLY A 25 -1.65 -1.15 -9.27
N GLY A 26 -2.48 -0.67 -8.34
CA GLY A 26 -2.10 -0.46 -6.94
C GLY A 26 -2.31 -1.69 -6.04
N PRO A 27 -1.86 -1.61 -4.77
CA PRO A 27 -2.11 -2.64 -3.77
C PRO A 27 -3.61 -2.91 -3.59
N THR A 28 -3.95 -4.19 -3.36
CA THR A 28 -5.32 -4.63 -3.08
C THR A 28 -5.32 -5.57 -1.86
N ASN A 29 -6.49 -5.87 -1.31
CA ASN A 29 -6.64 -6.78 -0.17
C ASN A 29 -5.75 -6.43 1.03
N LEU A 30 -5.59 -5.13 1.33
CA LEU A 30 -4.83 -4.68 2.49
C LEU A 30 -5.61 -5.00 3.77
N VAL A 31 -5.36 -6.16 4.36
CA VAL A 31 -6.06 -6.64 5.57
C VAL A 31 -5.08 -7.39 6.44
N GLY A 32 -5.16 -7.16 7.76
CA GLY A 32 -4.39 -7.92 8.75
C GLY A 32 -2.88 -7.79 8.59
N GLY A 33 -2.38 -6.62 8.16
CA GLY A 33 -0.94 -6.38 7.97
C GLY A 33 -0.36 -6.93 6.67
N THR A 34 -1.19 -7.46 5.76
CA THR A 34 -0.73 -7.96 4.46
C THR A 34 -1.54 -7.41 3.30
N TYR A 35 -1.00 -7.46 2.09
CA TYR A 35 -1.66 -7.03 0.86
C TYR A 35 -1.31 -7.92 -0.34
N SER A 36 -1.99 -7.66 -1.45
CA SER A 36 -1.73 -8.24 -2.76
C SER A 36 -1.24 -7.17 -3.73
N GLN A 37 -0.30 -7.53 -4.59
CA GLN A 37 0.22 -6.66 -5.66
C GLN A 37 0.40 -7.46 -6.95
N SER A 38 -0.05 -6.87 -8.06
CA SER A 38 0.18 -7.40 -9.40
C SER A 38 1.36 -6.70 -10.08
N PHE A 39 2.16 -7.47 -10.80
CA PHE A 39 3.31 -7.01 -11.58
C PHE A 39 3.15 -7.40 -13.04
N LEU A 40 3.42 -6.45 -13.94
CA LEU A 40 3.52 -6.69 -15.38
C LEU A 40 4.98 -7.01 -15.72
N VAL A 41 5.24 -8.22 -16.21
CA VAL A 41 6.59 -8.70 -16.56
C VAL A 41 6.70 -8.86 -18.07
N SER A 42 7.63 -8.14 -18.67
CA SER A 42 7.92 -8.20 -20.11
C SER A 42 9.17 -9.04 -20.36
N TYR A 43 9.12 -9.93 -21.34
CA TYR A 43 10.21 -10.84 -21.69
C TYR A 43 10.15 -11.31 -23.15
N ALA A 44 11.29 -11.79 -23.63
CA ALA A 44 11.43 -12.45 -24.93
C ALA A 44 12.19 -13.77 -24.79
N PHE A 45 11.98 -14.66 -25.76
CA PHE A 45 12.63 -15.97 -25.85
C PHE A 45 12.53 -16.78 -24.55
N SER A 46 11.34 -16.78 -23.93
CA SER A 46 11.09 -17.54 -22.70
C SER A 46 11.32 -19.05 -22.90
N PRO A 47 11.82 -19.77 -21.90
CA PRO A 47 11.94 -21.22 -21.96
C PRO A 47 10.60 -21.92 -22.25
N ALA A 48 10.65 -23.06 -22.94
CA ALA A 48 9.45 -23.85 -23.27
C ALA A 48 8.88 -24.61 -22.06
N THR A 49 9.65 -24.74 -20.98
CA THR A 49 9.28 -25.48 -19.76
C THR A 49 9.62 -24.65 -18.51
N GLY A 50 9.10 -25.04 -17.36
CA GLY A 50 9.31 -24.35 -16.09
C GLY A 50 8.25 -23.29 -15.81
N THR A 51 8.63 -22.32 -14.99
CA THR A 51 7.77 -21.28 -14.42
C THR A 51 8.45 -19.92 -14.51
N LEU A 52 7.64 -18.86 -14.55
CA LEU A 52 8.07 -17.51 -14.26
C LEU A 52 7.92 -17.29 -12.75
N ASP A 53 9.05 -17.25 -12.05
CA ASP A 53 9.11 -17.04 -10.62
C ASP A 53 9.29 -15.55 -10.35
N VAL A 54 8.37 -14.95 -9.60
CA VAL A 54 8.42 -13.54 -9.20
C VAL A 54 8.50 -13.47 -7.69
N THR A 55 9.47 -12.72 -7.17
CA THR A 55 9.69 -12.52 -5.73
C THR A 55 9.64 -11.04 -5.39
N ALA A 56 8.90 -10.69 -4.33
CA ALA A 56 8.85 -9.35 -3.76
C ALA A 56 8.76 -9.43 -2.24
N ALA A 57 9.53 -8.61 -1.52
CA ALA A 57 9.52 -8.55 -0.05
C ALA A 57 9.61 -9.92 0.66
N GLY A 58 10.37 -10.87 0.09
CA GLY A 58 10.53 -12.23 0.63
C GLY A 58 9.38 -13.21 0.30
N VAL A 59 8.32 -12.76 -0.38
CA VAL A 59 7.23 -13.61 -0.88
C VAL A 59 7.49 -13.94 -2.34
N ALA A 60 7.35 -15.21 -2.71
CA ALA A 60 7.55 -15.69 -4.09
C ALA A 60 6.31 -16.39 -4.63
N VAL A 61 6.06 -16.22 -5.92
CA VAL A 61 5.03 -16.94 -6.68
C VAL A 61 5.65 -17.52 -7.95
N SER A 62 5.37 -18.79 -8.23
CA SER A 62 5.72 -19.47 -9.48
C SER A 62 4.50 -19.54 -10.39
N ALA A 63 4.51 -18.75 -11.46
CA ALA A 63 3.46 -18.73 -12.47
C ALA A 63 3.83 -19.62 -13.67
N SER A 64 2.84 -20.21 -14.33
CA SER A 64 3.07 -20.82 -15.64
C SER A 64 3.54 -19.74 -16.63
N ILE A 65 4.51 -20.07 -17.47
CA ILE A 65 5.01 -19.14 -18.50
C ILE A 65 3.91 -18.93 -19.54
N ALA A 66 3.53 -17.68 -19.77
CA ALA A 66 2.46 -17.31 -20.71
C ALA A 66 2.99 -16.42 -21.85
N THR A 67 2.09 -15.79 -22.60
CA THR A 67 2.44 -14.74 -23.55
C THR A 67 2.93 -13.49 -22.81
N SER A 68 3.97 -12.86 -23.35
CA SER A 68 4.51 -11.61 -22.82
C SER A 68 3.82 -10.37 -23.43
N PRO A 69 3.59 -9.28 -22.68
CA PRO A 69 3.79 -9.14 -21.23
C PRO A 69 2.83 -10.00 -20.39
N GLN A 70 3.33 -10.56 -19.29
CA GLN A 70 2.57 -11.42 -18.38
C GLN A 70 2.30 -10.70 -17.04
N VAL A 71 1.05 -10.71 -16.58
CA VAL A 71 0.71 -10.24 -15.23
C VAL A 71 0.85 -11.37 -14.23
N VAL A 72 1.58 -11.12 -13.13
CA VAL A 72 1.72 -12.05 -12.00
C VAL A 72 1.28 -11.35 -10.72
N THR A 73 0.42 -11.99 -9.94
CA THR A 73 -0.09 -11.44 -8.67
C THR A 73 0.53 -12.16 -7.49
N LEU A 74 1.16 -11.39 -6.60
CA LEU A 74 1.64 -11.85 -5.30
C LEU A 74 0.60 -11.47 -4.24
N THR A 75 0.36 -12.37 -3.29
CA THR A 75 -0.54 -12.16 -2.15
C THR A 75 0.22 -12.41 -0.84
N GLY A 76 -0.22 -11.81 0.26
CA GLY A 76 0.44 -11.98 1.56
C GLY A 76 1.74 -11.16 1.71
N LEU A 77 1.92 -10.11 0.90
CA LEU A 77 3.05 -9.20 1.03
C LEU A 77 2.94 -8.39 2.32
N PRO A 78 4.05 -8.13 3.04
CA PRO A 78 4.00 -7.40 4.32
C PRO A 78 3.73 -5.90 4.12
N ALA A 79 2.65 -5.39 4.71
CA ALA A 79 2.25 -3.98 4.64
C ALA A 79 2.95 -3.12 5.70
N ASN A 80 4.25 -2.92 5.55
CA ASN A 80 5.13 -2.29 6.56
C ASN A 80 5.70 -0.92 6.15
N GLY A 81 5.20 -0.31 5.06
CA GLY A 81 5.69 0.99 4.58
C GLY A 81 7.11 0.97 3.99
N GLN A 82 7.77 -0.18 3.88
CA GLN A 82 9.14 -0.28 3.39
C GLN A 82 9.19 -0.28 1.85
N SER A 83 10.32 0.15 1.29
CA SER A 83 10.58 -0.02 -0.14
C SER A 83 10.73 -1.50 -0.49
N VAL A 84 10.19 -1.90 -1.64
CA VAL A 84 10.14 -3.28 -2.10
C VAL A 84 10.92 -3.44 -3.39
N ASP A 85 11.94 -4.31 -3.33
CA ASP A 85 12.63 -4.84 -4.49
C ASP A 85 11.79 -5.96 -5.12
N VAL A 86 11.81 -6.06 -6.45
CA VAL A 86 11.12 -7.12 -7.17
C VAL A 86 12.08 -7.81 -8.11
N THR A 87 12.11 -9.13 -8.05
CA THR A 87 12.89 -9.98 -8.92
C THR A 87 11.99 -10.92 -9.70
N ALA A 88 12.38 -11.20 -10.94
CA ALA A 88 11.75 -12.21 -11.78
C ALA A 88 12.82 -13.14 -12.35
N SER A 89 12.54 -14.43 -12.47
CA SER A 89 13.43 -15.40 -13.09
C SER A 89 12.67 -16.56 -13.70
N PHE A 90 13.24 -17.24 -14.70
CA PHE A 90 12.69 -18.50 -15.19
C PHE A 90 13.27 -19.69 -14.42
N SER A 91 12.45 -20.59 -13.87
CA SER A 91 12.94 -21.73 -13.08
C SER A 91 13.78 -22.73 -13.87
N SER A 92 13.52 -22.86 -15.18
CA SER A 92 14.30 -23.70 -16.10
C SER A 92 15.56 -23.01 -16.63
N ASN A 93 15.73 -21.71 -16.38
CA ASN A 93 16.95 -20.95 -16.67
C ASN A 93 17.14 -19.81 -15.66
N SER A 94 17.66 -20.14 -14.48
CA SER A 94 17.81 -19.18 -13.37
C SER A 94 18.81 -18.05 -13.65
N THR A 95 19.71 -18.22 -14.61
CA THR A 95 20.60 -17.14 -15.07
C THR A 95 19.84 -16.04 -15.80
N CYS A 96 18.65 -16.35 -16.27
CA CYS A 96 17.71 -15.43 -16.88
C CYS A 96 16.83 -14.80 -15.81
N ASN A 97 17.35 -13.73 -15.22
CA ASN A 97 16.66 -12.98 -14.18
C ASN A 97 16.73 -11.48 -14.43
N ALA A 98 15.77 -10.76 -13.87
CA ALA A 98 15.77 -9.31 -13.78
C ALA A 98 15.42 -8.90 -12.36
N SER A 99 16.00 -7.80 -11.89
CA SER A 99 15.75 -7.25 -10.57
C SER A 99 15.60 -5.74 -10.68
N ILE A 100 14.52 -5.19 -10.12
CA ILE A 100 14.33 -3.75 -9.97
C ILE A 100 14.34 -3.44 -8.48
N THR A 101 15.31 -2.62 -8.07
CA THR A 101 15.43 -2.18 -6.69
C THR A 101 14.48 -1.02 -6.41
N ASN A 102 13.89 -1.00 -5.21
CA ASN A 102 12.93 -0.01 -4.75
C ASN A 102 11.85 0.30 -5.78
N LEU A 103 11.30 -0.74 -6.43
CA LEU A 103 10.30 -0.56 -7.50
C LEU A 103 9.09 0.24 -7.00
N TYR A 104 8.69 0.01 -5.75
CA TYR A 104 7.61 0.74 -5.08
C TYR A 104 7.78 0.72 -3.56
N GLN A 105 6.97 1.52 -2.87
CA GLN A 105 6.83 1.48 -1.42
C GLN A 105 5.59 0.66 -1.05
N ALA A 106 5.74 -0.32 -0.17
CA ALA A 106 4.62 -1.08 0.36
C ALA A 106 3.63 -0.15 1.08
N PRO A 107 2.32 -0.42 1.05
CA PRO A 107 1.39 0.26 1.95
C PRO A 107 1.79 0.01 3.41
N GLU A 108 1.50 0.96 4.28
CA GLU A 108 1.64 0.79 5.73
C GLU A 108 0.29 0.47 6.33
N PHE A 109 0.18 -0.71 6.96
CA PHE A 109 -1.02 -1.11 7.68
C PHE A 109 -0.94 -0.65 9.12
N CYS A 110 -1.87 0.22 9.52
CA CYS A 110 -2.02 0.63 10.89
C CYS A 110 -3.14 -0.19 11.54
N ASN A 111 -2.85 -0.79 12.69
CA ASN A 111 -3.84 -1.55 13.45
C ASN A 111 -4.75 -0.58 14.22
N ASN A 112 -5.56 0.18 13.48
CA ASN A 112 -6.34 1.29 14.01
C ASN A 112 -7.72 1.43 13.37
N ASP A 113 -8.25 0.31 12.88
CA ASP A 113 -9.59 0.15 12.31
C ASP A 113 -10.69 -0.03 13.38
N ASP A 114 -10.38 0.28 14.64
CA ASP A 114 -11.30 0.13 15.77
C ASP A 114 -11.08 1.24 16.80
N VAL A 115 -12.15 1.83 17.30
CA VAL A 115 -12.10 2.95 18.26
C VAL A 115 -11.37 2.57 19.55
N CYS A 116 -11.51 1.30 19.99
CA CYS A 116 -10.82 0.73 21.13
C CYS A 116 -9.38 0.31 20.82
N SER A 117 -9.02 0.10 19.56
CA SER A 117 -7.65 -0.15 19.12
C SER A 117 -6.94 1.07 18.53
N ALA A 118 -7.52 2.27 18.68
CA ALA A 118 -6.97 3.52 18.15
C ALA A 118 -5.45 3.64 18.35
N LEU A 119 -4.75 4.00 17.27
CA LEU A 119 -3.28 4.06 17.28
C LEU A 119 -2.81 5.16 18.21
N ASP A 120 -2.00 4.79 19.21
CA ASP A 120 -1.41 5.75 20.12
C ASP A 120 -0.25 6.50 19.47
N ILE A 121 -0.47 7.78 19.20
CA ILE A 121 0.51 8.68 18.59
C ILE A 121 1.10 9.67 19.61
N THR A 122 0.92 9.46 20.92
CA THR A 122 1.44 10.34 21.97
C THR A 122 2.94 10.58 21.82
N ASN A 123 3.70 9.51 21.54
CA ASN A 123 5.16 9.58 21.35
C ASN A 123 5.59 10.16 19.99
N LYS A 124 4.63 10.52 19.13
CA LYS A 124 4.85 11.11 17.80
C LYS A 124 4.57 12.62 17.78
N ILE A 125 4.07 13.18 18.88
CA ILE A 125 3.93 14.64 19.03
C ILE A 125 5.31 15.28 18.86
N ASN A 126 5.42 16.26 17.96
CA ASN A 126 6.68 16.90 17.52
C ASN A 126 7.71 15.95 16.85
N GLY A 127 7.27 14.74 16.47
CA GLY A 127 8.08 13.73 15.81
C GLY A 127 7.84 13.65 14.30
N ALA A 128 8.27 12.53 13.71
CA ALA A 128 7.95 12.23 12.33
C ALA A 128 6.44 11.98 12.15
N ALA A 129 5.92 12.38 10.98
CA ALA A 129 4.54 12.13 10.59
C ALA A 129 4.21 10.63 10.66
N VAL A 130 2.97 10.33 11.05
CA VAL A 130 2.45 8.97 11.07
C VAL A 130 1.95 8.62 9.67
N SER A 131 2.58 7.64 9.05
CA SER A 131 2.24 7.18 7.70
C SER A 131 1.22 6.04 7.81
N CYS A 132 -0.07 6.38 7.87
CA CYS A 132 -1.15 5.41 7.83
C CYS A 132 -2.09 5.72 6.66
N ASN A 133 -2.70 4.68 6.10
CA ASN A 133 -3.83 4.83 5.18
C ASN A 133 -5.07 4.14 5.77
N ASN A 134 -6.23 4.38 5.17
CA ASN A 134 -7.50 3.74 5.53
C ASN A 134 -7.92 2.66 4.54
N ILE A 135 -7.02 2.19 3.66
CA ILE A 135 -7.35 1.16 2.68
C ILE A 135 -7.64 -0.13 3.44
N GLY A 136 -8.82 -0.71 3.20
CA GLY A 136 -9.25 -1.94 3.86
C GLY A 136 -9.81 -1.73 5.28
N ALA A 137 -9.82 -0.50 5.78
CA ALA A 137 -10.53 -0.15 7.00
C ALA A 137 -12.05 -0.30 6.82
N THR A 138 -12.75 -0.53 7.91
CA THR A 138 -14.19 -0.68 8.01
C THR A 138 -14.77 0.45 8.87
N ALA A 139 -16.09 0.51 8.95
CA ALA A 139 -16.79 1.39 9.88
C ALA A 139 -17.42 0.50 10.95
N GLN A 140 -17.23 0.85 12.22
CA GLN A 140 -17.78 0.07 13.32
C GLN A 140 -19.22 0.45 13.60
N MET A 141 -20.00 -0.52 14.09
CA MET A 141 -21.36 -0.25 14.52
C MET A 141 -21.34 0.68 15.73
N GLY A 142 -21.90 1.88 15.58
CA GLY A 142 -21.99 2.87 16.65
C GLY A 142 -20.70 3.65 16.90
N GLU A 143 -19.74 3.62 15.96
CA GLU A 143 -18.55 4.45 16.10
C GLU A 143 -18.92 5.95 16.14
N PRO A 144 -18.19 6.76 16.94
CA PRO A 144 -18.47 8.18 17.05
C PRO A 144 -18.35 8.88 15.70
N LYS A 145 -19.37 9.68 15.37
CA LYS A 145 -19.32 10.58 14.21
C LYS A 145 -20.15 11.82 14.47
N PRO A 146 -19.72 13.01 13.99
CA PRO A 146 -20.55 14.20 14.01
C PRO A 146 -21.87 14.02 13.25
N ASN A 147 -22.84 14.87 13.54
CA ASN A 147 -24.11 14.85 12.84
C ASN A 147 -23.98 15.48 11.44
N SER A 148 -24.79 14.97 10.50
CA SER A 148 -24.86 15.49 9.13
C SER A 148 -25.72 16.74 9.05
N VAL A 149 -25.24 17.85 9.60
CA VAL A 149 -25.95 19.14 9.63
C VAL A 149 -25.44 20.15 8.60
N GLY A 150 -24.40 19.80 7.83
CA GLY A 150 -23.93 20.57 6.68
C GLY A 150 -22.43 20.90 6.72
N CYS A 151 -21.82 21.04 5.53
CA CYS A 151 -20.37 21.21 5.33
C CYS A 151 -19.74 22.43 6.01
N TYR A 152 -20.54 23.45 6.31
CA TYR A 152 -20.08 24.74 6.83
C TYR A 152 -20.59 25.00 8.25
N VAL A 153 -21.12 23.97 8.91
CA VAL A 153 -21.62 24.06 10.28
C VAL A 153 -20.55 23.54 11.23
N GLN A 154 -20.22 24.34 12.24
CA GLN A 154 -19.30 23.93 13.30
C GLN A 154 -19.80 22.63 13.94
N ASN A 155 -18.92 21.64 14.06
CA ASN A 155 -19.20 20.29 14.57
C ASN A 155 -20.19 19.48 13.72
N GLY A 156 -20.40 19.84 12.45
CA GLY A 156 -21.23 19.11 11.51
C GLY A 156 -20.43 18.55 10.34
N TRP A 157 -20.91 17.45 9.77
CA TRP A 157 -20.41 16.90 8.51
C TRP A 157 -21.37 17.20 7.36
N CYS A 158 -20.84 17.18 6.13
CA CYS A 158 -21.60 17.32 4.89
C CYS A 158 -22.63 16.20 4.71
N ASP A 159 -22.23 15.00 5.12
CA ASP A 159 -22.98 13.76 5.05
C ASP A 159 -22.69 12.95 6.32
N ASN A 160 -23.37 11.81 6.50
CA ASN A 160 -23.21 10.95 7.67
C ASN A 160 -22.58 9.59 7.33
N ALA A 161 -21.97 9.47 6.15
CA ALA A 161 -21.48 8.21 5.60
C ALA A 161 -19.99 8.03 5.93
N ALA A 162 -19.70 7.77 7.20
CA ALA A 162 -18.38 7.28 7.60
C ALA A 162 -18.16 5.87 7.02
N THR A 163 -17.19 5.74 6.11
CA THR A 163 -16.72 4.44 5.60
C THR A 163 -15.21 4.47 5.60
N GLN A 164 -14.55 3.32 5.82
CA GLN A 164 -13.09 3.23 5.90
C GLN A 164 -12.53 4.20 6.96
N THR A 165 -13.04 4.12 8.18
CA THR A 165 -12.61 4.99 9.28
C THR A 165 -11.34 4.47 9.92
N VAL A 166 -10.48 5.38 10.37
CA VAL A 166 -9.27 5.06 11.12
C VAL A 166 -9.19 5.92 12.36
N TRP A 167 -8.70 5.35 13.45
CA TRP A 167 -8.72 5.96 14.77
C TRP A 167 -7.32 6.22 15.30
N PHE A 168 -7.10 7.41 15.84
CA PHE A 168 -5.85 7.78 16.50
C PHE A 168 -6.18 8.30 17.89
N LYS A 169 -5.28 8.04 18.84
CA LYS A 169 -5.36 8.60 20.19
C LYS A 169 -4.03 9.22 20.59
N PHE A 170 -4.09 10.22 21.43
CA PHE A 170 -2.91 10.82 22.02
C PHE A 170 -3.25 11.38 23.40
N THR A 171 -2.25 11.50 24.26
CA THR A 171 -2.34 12.26 25.50
C THR A 171 -1.80 13.65 25.26
N THR A 172 -2.59 14.68 25.57
CA THR A 172 -2.15 16.07 25.46
C THR A 172 -0.99 16.35 26.43
N PRO A 173 -0.01 17.18 26.05
CA PRO A 173 0.94 17.73 27.01
C PRO A 173 0.21 18.51 28.12
N ALA A 174 0.82 18.62 29.31
CA ALA A 174 0.22 19.32 30.45
C ALA A 174 -0.12 20.80 30.20
N SER A 175 0.45 21.41 29.15
CA SER A 175 0.14 22.77 28.69
C SER A 175 0.55 22.94 27.23
N GLY A 176 0.04 24.00 26.59
CA GLY A 176 0.35 24.35 25.20
C GLY A 176 -0.79 24.05 24.24
N SER A 177 -0.46 24.01 22.94
CA SER A 177 -1.39 23.68 21.86
C SER A 177 -0.85 22.50 21.05
N ILE A 178 -1.76 21.73 20.47
CA ILE A 178 -1.44 20.72 19.46
C ILE A 178 -1.94 21.25 18.12
N ASP A 179 -1.08 21.15 17.11
CA ASP A 179 -1.46 21.36 15.73
C ASP A 179 -1.64 19.99 15.05
N LEU A 180 -2.69 19.88 14.24
CA LEU A 180 -3.01 18.65 13.51
C LEU A 180 -2.94 18.96 12.01
N ASP A 181 -1.81 18.60 11.42
CA ASP A 181 -1.51 18.86 10.02
C ASP A 181 -1.59 17.60 9.17
N PHE A 182 -2.01 17.78 7.92
CA PHE A 182 -1.95 16.76 6.88
C PHE A 182 -0.90 17.15 5.84
N THR A 183 0.02 16.23 5.57
CA THR A 183 1.14 16.47 4.64
C THR A 183 0.74 16.37 3.17
N SER A 184 -0.50 15.96 2.89
CA SER A 184 -1.08 15.89 1.54
C SER A 184 -2.54 16.34 1.59
N PRO A 185 -3.09 16.87 0.47
CA PRO A 185 -4.52 17.09 0.37
C PRO A 185 -5.28 15.80 0.64
N ILE A 186 -6.29 15.88 1.49
CA ILE A 186 -7.16 14.77 1.85
C ILE A 186 -8.59 15.14 1.48
N ASP A 187 -9.30 14.22 0.84
CA ASP A 187 -10.77 14.26 0.70
C ASP A 187 -11.34 13.44 1.87
N LEU A 188 -11.18 13.95 3.09
CA LEU A 188 -11.52 13.24 4.32
C LEU A 188 -12.27 14.17 5.28
N GLN A 189 -13.12 13.57 6.10
CA GLN A 189 -13.76 14.20 7.25
C GLN A 189 -13.00 13.78 8.51
N MET A 190 -12.66 14.74 9.38
CA MET A 190 -12.03 14.49 10.68
C MET A 190 -12.90 15.08 11.79
N ALA A 191 -12.91 14.41 12.93
CA ALA A 191 -13.42 14.95 14.18
C ALA A 191 -12.52 14.55 15.34
N LEU A 192 -12.57 15.33 16.42
CA LEU A 192 -11.78 15.14 17.61
C LEU A 192 -12.71 15.03 18.81
N TRP A 193 -12.47 14.03 19.65
CA TRP A 193 -13.24 13.79 20.87
C TRP A 193 -12.30 13.74 22.06
N GLU A 194 -12.82 14.16 23.21
CA GLU A 194 -12.22 13.87 24.50
C GLU A 194 -12.91 12.59 25.02
N ALA A 195 -12.14 11.57 25.34
CA ALA A 195 -12.67 10.29 25.78
C ALA A 195 -11.82 9.72 26.91
N ASN A 196 -12.46 9.25 27.97
CA ASN A 196 -11.79 8.53 29.06
C ASN A 196 -11.67 7.03 28.78
N ASP A 197 -12.52 6.52 27.89
CA ASP A 197 -12.50 5.15 27.38
C ASP A 197 -13.13 5.11 25.97
N CYS A 198 -12.83 4.05 25.22
CA CYS A 198 -13.24 3.92 23.83
C CYS A 198 -14.76 3.75 23.60
N HIS A 199 -15.55 3.55 24.66
CA HIS A 199 -17.01 3.47 24.58
C HIS A 199 -17.69 4.77 25.02
N ARG A 200 -16.92 5.77 25.48
CA ARG A 200 -17.43 7.05 26.01
C ARG A 200 -16.67 8.23 25.42
N CYS A 201 -16.88 8.45 24.13
CA CYS A 201 -16.41 9.67 23.48
C CYS A 201 -17.35 10.82 23.82
N SER A 202 -16.94 11.70 24.73
CA SER A 202 -17.60 13.00 24.90
C SER A 202 -17.10 13.92 23.79
N ALA A 203 -17.97 14.31 22.86
CA ALA A 203 -17.68 15.49 22.07
C ALA A 203 -17.43 16.62 23.09
N ALA A 204 -16.34 17.38 22.94
CA ALA A 204 -16.01 18.50 23.83
C ALA A 204 -17.05 19.65 23.79
N ILE A 205 -18.23 19.42 23.20
CA ILE A 205 -19.40 20.30 23.11
C ILE A 205 -20.65 19.39 23.21
N PRO A 206 -21.70 19.75 23.98
CA PRO A 206 -22.70 18.80 24.51
C PRO A 206 -23.63 18.24 23.42
N GLY A 207 -23.89 16.92 23.43
CA GLY A 207 -25.00 16.35 22.64
C GLY A 207 -24.93 14.89 22.18
N CYS A 208 -24.21 13.98 22.85
CA CYS A 208 -24.34 12.55 22.56
C CYS A 208 -25.65 12.02 23.16
N TRP A 209 -26.59 11.63 22.28
CA TRP A 209 -27.72 10.76 22.58
C TRP A 209 -27.54 9.47 21.80
#